data_AF-A0A2H6ND93-F1
#
_entry.id   AF-A0A2H6ND93-F1
#
_cell.length_a   1.000
_cell.length_b   1.000
_cell.length_c   1.000
_cell.angle_alpha   90.00
_cell.angle_beta   90.00
_cell.angle_gamma   90.00
#
_symmetry.space_group_name_H-M   'P 1'
#
loop_
_entity.id
_entity.type
_entity.pdbx_description
1 polymer ?
#
loop_
_entity_poly.entity_id
_entity_poly.type
_entity_poly.pdbx_seq_one_letter_code
_entity_poly.pdbx_strand_id
1 'polypeptide(L)'
;LHEQRETLLEQVAQLQRENEKLKADSEGVSRALMDEMRNRHSEMRPPPQPNFLMGTTPFHPQLATGRRQNVLEEQPIHYCPKCQYKAPDMDTLQIHVMDCIQ
;
A
#
# COMPACT_ATOMS: atom_id res chain seq x y z
N LEU A 1 -29.02 -44.72 -16.66
CA LEU A 1 -28.78 -43.48 -17.45
C LEU A 1 -29.64 -42.30 -16.97
N HIS A 2 -30.96 -42.46 -16.83
CA HIS A 2 -31.83 -41.38 -16.31
C HIS A 2 -31.50 -41.01 -14.85
N GLU A 3 -31.40 -42.02 -13.98
CA GLU A 3 -31.08 -41.84 -12.57
C GLU A 3 -29.72 -41.15 -12.36
N GLN A 4 -28.67 -41.60 -13.05
CA GLN A 4 -27.36 -40.93 -13.02
C GLN A 4 -27.42 -39.47 -13.48
N ARG A 5 -28.25 -39.16 -14.48
CA ARG A 5 -28.44 -37.78 -14.95
C ARG A 5 -29.13 -36.95 -13.88
N GLU A 6 -30.14 -37.48 -13.19
CA GLU A 6 -30.83 -36.79 -12.10
C GLU A 6 -29.91 -36.54 -10.91
N THR A 7 -29.13 -37.55 -10.49
CA THR A 7 -28.14 -37.40 -9.41
C THR A 7 -27.07 -36.37 -9.74
N LEU A 8 -26.62 -36.29 -11.01
CA LEU A 8 -25.66 -35.27 -11.43
C LEU A 8 -26.28 -33.86 -11.44
N LEU A 9 -27.53 -33.72 -11.88
CA LEU A 9 -28.23 -32.43 -11.84
C LEU A 9 -28.43 -31.93 -10.40
N GLU A 10 -28.76 -32.83 -9.48
CA GLU A 10 -28.91 -32.50 -8.06
C GLU A 10 -27.57 -32.07 -7.44
N GLN A 11 -26.47 -32.77 -7.75
CA GLN A 11 -25.13 -32.36 -7.32
C GLN A 11 -24.73 -30.99 -7.87
N VAL A 12 -25.02 -30.71 -9.14
CA VAL A 12 -24.75 -29.38 -9.73
C VAL A 12 -25.56 -28.30 -9.01
N ALA A 13 -26.84 -28.53 -8.77
CA ALA A 13 -27.70 -27.57 -8.07
C ALA A 13 -27.21 -27.34 -6.61
N GLN A 14 -26.75 -28.40 -5.95
CA GLN A 14 -26.18 -28.30 -4.61
C GLN A 14 -24.88 -27.49 -4.61
N LEU A 15 -23.95 -27.80 -5.51
CA LEU A 15 -22.67 -27.08 -5.63
C LEU A 15 -22.87 -25.61 -6.02
N GLN A 16 -23.86 -25.30 -6.87
CA GLN A 16 -24.22 -23.92 -7.20
C GLN A 16 -24.67 -23.15 -5.96
N ARG A 17 -25.57 -23.73 -5.16
CA ARG A 17 -26.05 -23.12 -3.92
C ARG A 17 -24.92 -22.90 -2.91
N GLU A 18 -24.01 -23.85 -2.78
CA GLU A 18 -22.84 -23.73 -1.90
C GLU A 18 -21.88 -22.65 -2.39
N ASN A 19 -21.63 -22.53 -3.70
CA ASN A 19 -20.82 -21.47 -4.27
C ASN A 19 -21.44 -20.09 -4.03
N GLU A 20 -22.74 -19.93 -4.25
CA GLU A 20 -23.44 -18.66 -4.01
C GLU A 20 -23.36 -18.26 -2.54
N LYS A 21 -23.55 -19.21 -1.62
CA LYS A 21 -23.40 -18.98 -0.18
C LYS A 21 -21.97 -18.56 0.18
N LEU A 22 -20.96 -19.30 -0.28
CA LEU A 22 -19.55 -18.97 -0.02
C LEU A 22 -19.18 -17.60 -0.60
N LYS A 23 -19.70 -17.27 -1.78
CA LYS A 23 -19.50 -15.95 -2.40
C LYS A 23 -20.10 -14.85 -1.52
N ALA A 24 -21.35 -14.98 -1.09
CA ALA A 24 -21.99 -14.02 -0.21
C ALA A 24 -21.24 -13.84 1.12
N ASP A 25 -20.80 -14.94 1.74
CA ASP A 25 -20.00 -14.91 2.97
C ASP A 25 -18.66 -14.18 2.74
N SER A 26 -17.97 -14.49 1.64
CA SER A 26 -16.68 -13.86 1.29
C SER A 26 -16.81 -12.37 0.98
N GLU A 27 -17.88 -11.96 0.30
CA GLU A 27 -18.18 -10.56 0.01
C GLU A 27 -18.48 -9.78 1.29
N GLY A 28 -19.22 -10.39 2.23
CA GLY A 28 -19.50 -9.81 3.54
C GLY A 28 -18.23 -9.57 4.37
N VAL A 29 -17.36 -10.58 4.44
CA VAL A 29 -16.07 -10.49 5.17
C VAL A 29 -15.14 -9.47 4.51
N SER A 30 -15.02 -9.49 3.19
CA SER A 30 -14.16 -8.56 2.44
C SER A 30 -14.62 -7.11 2.62
N ARG A 31 -15.95 -6.88 2.56
CA ARG A 31 -16.53 -5.54 2.78
C ARG A 31 -16.31 -5.05 4.20
N ALA A 32 -16.51 -5.90 5.21
CA ALA A 32 -16.28 -5.54 6.60
C ALA A 32 -14.81 -5.15 6.87
N LEU A 33 -13.85 -5.91 6.33
CA LEU A 33 -12.42 -5.60 6.46
C LEU A 33 -12.05 -4.28 5.78
N MET A 34 -12.58 -4.04 4.58
CA MET A 34 -12.37 -2.78 3.85
C MET A 34 -12.98 -1.58 4.59
N ASP A 35 -14.12 -1.77 5.23
CA ASP A 35 -14.78 -0.75 6.06
C ASP A 35 -13.98 -0.45 7.33
N GLU A 36 -13.43 -1.46 8.00
CA GLU A 36 -12.56 -1.28 9.17
C GLU A 36 -11.27 -0.53 8.80
N MET A 37 -10.60 -0.94 7.73
CA MET A 37 -9.40 -0.26 7.23
C MET A 37 -9.68 1.19 6.89
N ARG A 38 -10.84 1.48 6.28
CA ARG A 38 -11.26 2.86 6.00
C ARG A 38 -11.49 3.64 7.29
N ASN A 39 -12.18 3.05 8.28
CA ASN A 39 -12.49 3.75 9.53
C ASN A 39 -11.22 4.17 10.30
N ARG A 40 -10.24 3.25 10.39
CA ARG A 40 -8.94 3.53 11.00
C ARG A 40 -8.19 4.69 10.32
N HIS A 41 -8.27 4.78 9.00
CA HIS A 41 -7.63 5.87 8.26
C HIS A 41 -8.44 7.18 8.24
N SER A 42 -9.77 7.12 8.36
CA SER A 42 -10.62 8.32 8.46
C SER A 42 -10.51 8.99 9.83
N GLU A 43 -10.42 8.22 10.91
CA GLU A 43 -10.21 8.76 12.27
C GLU A 43 -8.81 9.34 12.46
N MET A 44 -7.84 8.91 11.66
CA MET A 44 -6.47 9.43 11.68
C MET A 44 -6.25 10.66 10.79
N ARG A 45 -7.27 11.18 10.07
CA ARG A 45 -7.08 12.37 9.22
C ARG A 45 -6.93 13.59 10.12
N PRO A 46 -5.74 14.20 10.25
CA PRO A 46 -5.59 15.41 11.04
C PRO A 46 -6.40 16.52 10.36
N PRO A 47 -7.04 17.43 11.12
CA PRO A 47 -7.67 18.60 10.53
C PRO A 47 -6.63 19.35 9.69
N PRO A 48 -7.01 19.99 8.56
CA PRO A 48 -6.07 20.80 7.80
C PRO A 48 -5.52 21.91 8.70
N GLN A 49 -4.27 21.76 9.12
CA GLN A 49 -3.59 22.71 9.98
C GLN A 49 -3.37 24.01 9.17
N PRO A 50 -3.64 25.20 9.74
CA PRO A 50 -3.33 26.45 9.07
C PRO A 50 -1.81 26.62 8.99
N ASN A 51 -1.30 26.88 7.77
CA ASN A 51 0.10 27.18 7.50
C ASN A 51 0.56 28.39 8.31
N PHE A 52 1.32 28.16 9.38
CA PHE A 52 2.10 29.20 10.04
C PHE A 52 3.59 28.97 9.81
N LEU A 53 4.19 29.98 9.19
CA LEU A 53 5.62 30.13 8.91
C LEU A 53 6.39 30.20 10.23
N MET A 54 7.42 29.36 10.41
CA MET A 54 8.53 29.71 11.31
C MET A 54 9.78 28.93 10.92
N GLY A 55 10.83 29.69 10.57
CA GLY A 55 12.17 29.17 10.31
C GLY A 55 13.02 29.03 11.56
N THR A 56 14.28 28.67 11.30
CA THR A 56 15.47 28.62 12.18
C THR A 56 15.66 27.35 13.01
N THR A 57 16.64 26.51 12.62
CA THR A 57 17.91 26.21 13.35
C THR A 57 18.50 24.83 12.98
N PRO A 58 19.83 24.63 13.15
CA PRO A 58 20.63 23.63 12.43
C PRO A 58 20.87 22.33 13.22
N PHE A 59 21.07 21.23 12.48
CA PHE A 59 21.76 19.99 12.88
C PHE A 59 21.35 19.30 14.20
N HIS A 60 20.45 18.31 14.11
CA HIS A 60 20.68 16.95 14.66
C HIS A 60 19.74 15.91 13.99
N PRO A 61 20.18 14.66 13.75
CA PRO A 61 19.44 13.67 12.97
C PRO A 61 18.28 13.10 13.79
N GLN A 62 17.07 13.53 13.48
CA GLN A 62 15.86 12.91 13.99
C GLN A 62 15.29 12.00 12.91
N LEU A 63 15.29 10.71 13.20
CA LEU A 63 14.40 9.71 12.61
C LEU A 63 12.96 10.21 12.76
N ALA A 64 12.47 10.97 11.79
CA ALA A 64 11.12 11.50 11.74
C ALA A 64 10.62 11.38 10.30
N THR A 65 10.25 10.16 9.95
CA THR A 65 9.41 9.85 8.78
C THR A 65 8.08 10.59 8.95
N GLY A 66 7.95 11.77 8.36
CA GLY A 66 6.72 12.53 8.46
C GLY A 66 6.73 13.98 8.00
N ARG A 67 7.61 14.39 7.09
CA ARG A 67 7.44 15.70 6.40
C ARG A 67 6.75 15.50 5.05
N ARG A 68 5.46 15.84 5.02
CA ARG A 68 4.74 16.19 3.79
C ARG A 68 5.35 17.49 3.25
N GLN A 69 6.21 17.38 2.25
CA GLN A 69 6.52 18.48 1.34
C GLN A 69 5.86 18.15 0.00
N ASN A 70 4.72 18.78 -0.28
CA ASN A 70 4.26 18.93 -1.66
C ASN A 70 4.81 20.28 -2.13
N VAL A 71 6.08 20.29 -2.52
CA VAL A 71 6.71 21.42 -3.21
C VAL A 71 7.37 20.83 -4.43
N LEU A 72 6.61 20.79 -5.52
CA LEU A 72 7.03 20.39 -6.85
C LEU A 72 7.53 18.94 -6.94
N GLU A 73 7.35 18.32 -8.09
CA GLU A 73 7.71 16.93 -8.37
C GLU A 73 9.24 16.77 -8.51
N GLU A 74 10.01 17.32 -7.58
CA GLU A 74 11.45 17.18 -7.51
C GLU A 74 11.73 15.88 -6.78
N GLN A 75 11.62 14.76 -7.52
CA GLN A 75 12.10 13.45 -7.08
C GLN A 75 13.47 13.67 -6.42
N PRO A 76 13.65 13.28 -5.14
CA PRO A 76 14.89 13.50 -4.44
C PRO A 76 16.02 12.91 -5.28
N ILE A 77 16.93 13.76 -5.74
CA ILE A 77 18.04 13.25 -6.54
C ILE A 77 18.96 12.48 -5.60
N HIS A 78 19.13 11.20 -5.89
CA HIS A 78 19.92 10.30 -5.08
C HIS A 78 21.36 10.28 -5.58
N TYR A 79 22.33 10.58 -4.70
CA TYR A 79 23.74 10.61 -5.05
C TYR A 79 24.53 9.55 -4.29
N CYS A 80 25.43 8.85 -4.97
CA CYS A 80 26.38 7.96 -4.32
C CYS A 80 27.43 8.79 -3.56
N PRO A 81 27.65 8.56 -2.26
CA PRO A 81 28.59 9.35 -1.48
C PRO A 81 30.06 9.14 -1.90
N LYS A 82 30.38 8.10 -2.67
CA LYS A 82 31.74 7.82 -3.13
C LYS A 82 32.10 8.51 -4.43
N CYS A 83 31.27 8.32 -5.47
CA CYS A 83 31.56 8.78 -6.82
C CYS A 83 30.62 9.88 -7.32
N GLN A 84 29.66 10.31 -6.47
CA GLN A 84 28.63 11.30 -6.79
C GLN A 84 27.73 10.90 -7.97
N TYR A 85 27.64 9.59 -8.26
CA TYR A 85 26.72 9.05 -9.26
C TYR A 85 25.27 9.44 -8.93
N LYS A 86 24.59 10.05 -9.90
CA LYS A 86 23.20 10.50 -9.81
C LYS A 86 22.27 9.37 -10.24
N ALA A 87 21.48 8.86 -9.29
CA ALA A 87 20.44 7.86 -9.52
C ALA A 87 19.05 8.51 -9.56
N PRO A 88 18.14 8.01 -10.42
CA PRO A 88 16.77 8.52 -10.53
C PRO A 88 15.84 8.05 -9.40
N ASP A 89 16.21 6.98 -8.68
CA ASP A 89 15.47 6.37 -7.59
C ASP A 89 16.43 5.72 -6.57
N MET A 90 15.90 5.39 -5.39
CA MET A 90 16.67 4.79 -4.29
C MET A 90 17.19 3.39 -4.61
N ASP A 91 16.44 2.57 -5.35
CA ASP A 91 16.81 1.17 -5.62
C ASP A 91 18.03 1.12 -6.55
N THR A 92 18.01 1.96 -7.59
CA THR A 92 19.16 2.16 -8.49
C THR A 92 20.39 2.67 -7.72
N LEU A 93 20.20 3.59 -6.76
CA LEU A 93 21.31 4.03 -5.91
C LEU A 93 21.84 2.91 -5.01
N GLN A 94 20.97 2.10 -4.42
CA GLN A 94 21.37 1.02 -3.50
C GLN A 94 22.18 -0.06 -4.21
N ILE A 95 21.76 -0.47 -5.42
CA ILE A 95 22.53 -1.39 -6.26
C ILE A 95 23.91 -0.78 -6.55
N HIS A 96 23.94 0.48 -7.00
CA HIS A 96 25.19 1.16 -7.31
C HIS A 96 26.12 1.29 -6.10
N VAL A 97 25.58 1.67 -4.94
CA VAL A 97 26.35 1.84 -3.70
C VAL A 97 26.91 0.50 -3.24
N MET A 98 26.16 -0.59 -3.37
CA MET A 98 26.64 -1.93 -3.04
C MET A 98 27.85 -2.34 -3.88
N ASP A 99 27.86 -2.01 -5.17
CA ASP A 99 28.99 -2.27 -6.07
C ASP A 99 30.13 -1.25 -5.94
N CYS A 100 29.80 0.00 -5.62
CA CYS A 100 30.76 1.09 -5.49
C CYS A 100 31.46 1.11 -4.12
N ILE A 101 30.93 0.42 -3.10
CA ILE A 101 31.57 0.31 -1.79
C ILE A 101 32.80 -0.61 -1.80
N GLN A 102 32.92 -1.52 -2.77
CA GLN A 102 34.08 -2.41 -2.93
C GLN A 102 35.37 -1.65 -3.24
#